data_AF-W7SYR4-F1
#
_entry.id   AF-W7SYR4-F1
#
_cell.length_a   1.000
_cell.length_b   1.000
_cell.length_c   1.000
_cell.angle_alpha   90.00
_cell.angle_beta   90.00
_cell.angle_gamma   90.00
#
_symmetry.space_group_name_H-M   'P 1'
#
loop_
_entity.id
_entity.type
_entity.pdbx_description
1 polymer ?
#
loop_
_entity_poly.entity_id
_entity_poly.type
_entity_poly.pdbx_seq_one_letter_code
_entity_poly.pdbx_strand_id
1 'polypeptide(L)'
;MAEITGLEPVSVHGLSSSVWEVELADGDLVVAKRTEGAAAEAAGLEWLAESGSVPVPGVRGHDSRWLVIEQIEPGPASPAAAERFGRQLAALHASGANAFGEAPPGAPPSGWIGLAAMDYASEASWPRWYAEHRIAPYLSRATALSTADKGIFEQVCARIEELAGPEEPPETRLHGENWRGKMHWAADEKKCG
;
A
#
# COMPACT_ATOMS: atom_id res chain seq x y z
N MET A 1 11.09 -14.60 13.15
CA MET A 1 12.25 -14.32 12.29
C MET A 1 12.77 -15.61 11.68
N ALA A 2 13.47 -16.48 12.41
CA ALA A 2 13.98 -17.75 11.88
C ALA A 2 12.91 -18.63 11.20
N GLU A 3 11.71 -18.73 11.77
CA GLU A 3 10.60 -19.47 11.15
C GLU A 3 10.10 -18.85 9.83
N ILE A 4 10.24 -17.54 9.66
CA ILE A 4 9.73 -16.78 8.50
C ILE A 4 10.79 -16.68 7.41
N THR A 5 12.03 -16.36 7.78
CA THR A 5 13.12 -16.11 6.84
C THR A 5 14.06 -17.30 6.67
N GLY A 6 13.95 -18.33 7.52
CA GLY A 6 14.92 -19.42 7.60
C GLY A 6 16.26 -19.02 8.23
N LEU A 7 16.39 -17.78 8.73
CA LEU A 7 17.64 -17.21 9.21
C LEU A 7 17.50 -16.67 10.63
N GLU A 8 18.49 -16.98 11.47
CA GLU A 8 18.55 -16.48 12.83
C GLU A 8 18.81 -14.96 12.87
N PRO A 9 18.15 -14.22 13.77
CA PRO A 9 18.46 -12.81 13.99
C PRO A 9 19.78 -12.66 14.76
N VAL A 10 20.68 -11.81 14.27
CA VAL A 10 21.94 -11.43 14.91
C VAL A 10 21.73 -10.25 15.85
N SER A 11 21.01 -9.23 15.38
CA SER A 11 20.68 -8.04 16.16
C SER A 11 19.24 -7.60 15.88
N VAL A 12 18.60 -6.98 16.87
CA VAL A 12 17.22 -6.49 16.78
C VAL A 12 17.15 -5.09 17.39
N HIS A 13 16.72 -4.12 16.61
CA HIS A 13 16.53 -2.74 17.02
C HIS A 13 15.06 -2.34 16.85
N GLY A 14 14.41 -1.91 17.94
CA GLY A 14 13.02 -1.48 17.89
C GLY A 14 12.88 -0.06 17.34
N LEU A 15 12.17 0.10 16.22
CA LEU A 15 11.84 1.40 15.63
C LEU A 15 10.50 1.93 16.15
N SER A 16 9.57 1.04 16.48
CA SER A 16 8.30 1.35 17.13
C SER A 16 7.78 0.16 17.95
N SER A 17 6.56 0.24 18.47
CA SER A 17 5.90 -0.88 19.17
C SER A 17 5.51 -2.05 18.26
N SER A 18 5.55 -1.86 16.94
CA SER A 18 5.16 -2.86 15.95
C SER A 18 6.14 -3.00 14.79
N VAL A 19 7.29 -2.32 14.83
CA VAL A 19 8.30 -2.33 13.76
C VAL A 19 9.70 -2.45 14.36
N TRP A 20 10.49 -3.35 13.80
CA TRP A 20 11.87 -3.62 14.19
C TRP A 20 12.77 -3.68 12.96
N GLU A 21 13.97 -3.15 13.09
CA GLU A 21 15.08 -3.45 12.20
C GLU A 21 15.83 -4.66 12.75
N VAL A 22 16.20 -5.60 11.88
CA VAL A 22 16.81 -6.86 12.26
C VAL A 22 17.97 -7.16 11.31
N GLU A 23 19.13 -7.45 11.87
CA GLU A 23 20.25 -8.03 11.13
C GLU A 23 20.10 -9.55 11.15
N LEU A 24 20.16 -10.20 9.99
CA LEU A 24 20.07 -11.66 9.86
C LEU A 24 21.47 -12.29 9.83
N ALA A 25 21.54 -13.60 10.07
CA ALA A 25 22.80 -14.35 10.11
C ALA A 25 23.61 -14.34 8.80
N ASP A 26 23.00 -14.00 7.67
CA ASP A 26 23.66 -13.80 6.38
C ASP A 26 24.24 -12.39 6.20
N GLY A 27 24.04 -11.49 7.17
CA GLY A 27 24.48 -10.10 7.16
C GLY A 27 23.47 -9.13 6.56
N ASP A 28 22.31 -9.60 6.08
CA ASP A 28 21.28 -8.71 5.52
C ASP A 28 20.53 -7.96 6.62
N LEU A 29 20.23 -6.69 6.37
CA LEU A 29 19.30 -5.90 7.17
C LEU A 29 17.88 -6.03 6.62
N VAL A 30 16.94 -6.31 7.51
CA VAL A 30 15.50 -6.43 7.20
C VAL A 30 14.67 -5.60 8.17
N VAL A 31 13.47 -5.23 7.74
CA VAL A 31 12.44 -4.64 8.61
C VAL A 31 11.37 -5.70 8.88
N ALA A 32 11.18 -6.02 10.15
CA ALA A 32 10.10 -6.87 10.62
C ALA A 32 8.95 -6.02 11.15
N LYS A 33 7.74 -6.21 10.62
CA LYS A 33 6.51 -5.53 11.01
C LYS A 33 5.51 -6.51 11.58
N ARG A 34 4.86 -6.14 12.70
CA ARG A 34 3.73 -6.88 13.25
C ARG A 34 2.42 -6.21 12.88
N THR A 35 1.57 -6.88 12.10
CA THR A 35 0.30 -6.36 11.58
C THR A 35 -0.68 -7.49 11.27
N GLU A 36 -1.99 -7.24 11.41
CA GLU A 36 -3.03 -8.19 10.99
C GLU A 36 -3.16 -8.30 9.46
N GLY A 37 -2.63 -7.31 8.73
CA GLY A 37 -2.66 -7.24 7.26
C GLY A 37 -1.41 -7.80 6.58
N ALA A 38 -0.59 -8.61 7.25
CA ALA A 38 0.74 -9.02 6.76
C ALA A 38 0.70 -9.70 5.39
N ALA A 39 -0.25 -10.62 5.19
CA ALA A 39 -0.43 -11.32 3.91
C ALA A 39 -0.91 -10.39 2.77
N ALA A 40 -1.77 -9.41 3.06
CA ALA A 40 -2.19 -8.44 2.05
C ALA A 40 -1.07 -7.45 1.70
N GLU A 41 -0.28 -7.01 2.68
CA GLU A 41 0.87 -6.12 2.43
C GLU A 41 1.95 -6.86 1.63
N ALA A 42 2.22 -8.13 1.92
CA ALA A 42 3.14 -8.97 1.13
C ALA A 42 2.68 -9.10 -0.32
N ALA A 43 1.43 -9.55 -0.55
CA ALA A 43 0.88 -9.72 -1.88
C ALA A 43 0.85 -8.39 -2.66
N GLY A 44 0.54 -7.28 -1.99
CA GLY A 44 0.61 -5.95 -2.57
C GLY A 44 2.02 -5.55 -3.00
N LEU A 45 3.03 -5.76 -2.15
CA LEU A 45 4.43 -5.46 -2.48
C LEU A 45 4.92 -6.30 -3.66
N GLU A 46 4.63 -7.60 -3.66
CA GLU A 46 5.00 -8.49 -4.77
C GLU A 46 4.34 -8.06 -6.07
N TRP A 47 3.03 -7.76 -6.04
CA TRP A 47 2.31 -7.29 -7.21
C TRP A 47 2.81 -5.94 -7.73
N LEU A 48 3.18 -5.00 -6.86
CA LEU A 48 3.79 -3.74 -7.29
C LEU A 48 5.17 -3.98 -7.93
N ALA A 49 5.96 -4.89 -7.38
CA ALA A 49 7.29 -5.23 -7.88
C ALA A 49 7.28 -5.82 -9.30
N GLU A 50 6.23 -6.55 -9.68
CA GLU A 50 6.08 -7.13 -11.03
C GLU A 50 6.18 -6.09 -12.16
N SER A 51 5.76 -4.86 -11.90
CA SER A 51 5.84 -3.78 -12.88
C SER A 51 7.29 -3.39 -13.24
N GLY A 52 8.23 -3.64 -12.33
CA GLY A 52 9.64 -3.24 -12.43
C GLY A 52 9.85 -1.71 -12.53
N SER A 53 8.82 -0.90 -12.32
CA SER A 53 8.85 0.54 -12.59
C SER A 53 9.21 1.35 -11.35
N VAL A 54 8.53 1.12 -10.23
CA VAL A 54 8.82 1.68 -8.92
C VAL A 54 9.52 0.60 -8.09
N PRO A 55 10.69 0.88 -7.52
CA PRO A 55 11.32 -0.07 -6.63
C PRO A 55 10.55 -0.11 -5.32
N VAL A 56 10.21 -1.32 -4.90
CA VAL A 56 9.53 -1.61 -3.63
C VAL A 56 10.41 -2.56 -2.82
N PRO A 57 10.36 -2.53 -1.48
CA PRO A 57 11.14 -3.45 -0.65
C PRO A 57 10.81 -4.90 -0.99
N GLY A 58 11.84 -5.73 -1.18
CA GLY A 58 11.65 -7.16 -1.41
C GLY A 58 11.02 -7.84 -0.19
N VAL A 59 10.01 -8.68 -0.40
CA VAL A 59 9.43 -9.52 0.65
C VAL A 59 10.38 -10.67 0.97
N ARG A 60 10.81 -10.78 2.23
CA ARG A 60 11.67 -11.87 2.72
C ARG A 60 10.87 -13.01 3.35
N GLY A 61 9.63 -12.74 3.74
CA GLY A 61 8.69 -13.73 4.22
C GLY A 61 7.61 -13.09 5.08
N HIS A 62 6.51 -13.82 5.30
CA HIS A 62 5.44 -13.37 6.18
C HIS A 62 4.70 -14.57 6.81
N ASP A 63 3.95 -14.30 7.88
CA ASP A 63 2.94 -15.20 8.42
C ASP A 63 1.62 -14.43 8.64
N SER A 64 0.72 -14.92 9.49
CA SER A 64 -0.56 -14.26 9.79
C SER A 64 -0.45 -12.95 10.56
N ARG A 65 0.70 -12.64 11.15
CA ARG A 65 0.92 -11.49 12.04
C ARG A 65 2.20 -10.72 11.75
N TRP A 66 3.13 -11.29 10.99
CA TRP A 66 4.44 -10.73 10.74
C TRP A 66 4.72 -10.63 9.25
N LEU A 67 5.27 -9.50 8.85
CA LEU A 67 5.84 -9.28 7.53
C LEU A 67 7.31 -8.91 7.70
N VAL A 68 8.20 -9.57 6.95
CA VAL A 68 9.62 -9.26 6.88
C VAL A 68 9.94 -8.80 5.47
N ILE A 69 10.48 -7.59 5.36
CA ILE A 69 10.86 -6.97 4.10
C ILE A 69 12.30 -6.48 4.15
N GLU A 70 12.89 -6.25 2.99
CA GLU A 70 14.19 -5.60 2.84
C GLU A 70 14.25 -4.25 3.57
N GLN A 71 15.36 -3.99 4.26
CA GLN A 71 15.66 -2.66 4.81
C GLN A 71 16.18 -1.77 3.68
N ILE A 72 15.58 -0.59 3.53
CA ILE A 72 16.00 0.41 2.55
C ILE A 72 16.76 1.52 3.26
N GLU A 73 18.05 1.64 2.97
CA GLU A 73 18.91 2.67 3.56
C GLU A 73 18.42 4.07 3.14
N PRO A 74 18.11 4.98 4.08
CA PRO A 74 17.63 6.31 3.74
C PRO A 74 18.66 7.16 3.00
N GLY A 75 18.23 7.83 1.94
CA GLY A 75 18.99 8.80 1.16
C GLY A 75 18.38 10.20 1.19
N PRO A 76 19.11 11.22 0.70
CA PRO A 76 18.60 12.58 0.67
C PRO A 76 17.51 12.76 -0.39
N ALA A 77 16.47 13.50 -0.05
CA ALA A 77 15.51 13.99 -1.03
C ALA A 77 16.19 15.01 -1.97
N SER A 78 15.93 14.90 -3.27
CA SER A 78 16.39 15.87 -4.27
C SER A 78 15.34 16.09 -5.37
N PRO A 79 15.36 17.23 -6.07
CA PRO A 79 14.47 17.45 -7.23
C PRO A 79 14.60 16.33 -8.28
N ALA A 80 15.83 15.90 -8.58
CA ALA A 80 16.08 14.83 -9.54
C ALA A 80 15.48 13.48 -9.09
N ALA A 81 15.60 13.16 -7.80
CA ALA A 81 14.99 11.95 -7.23
C ALA A 81 13.45 12.02 -7.32
N ALA A 82 12.85 13.19 -7.05
CA ALA A 82 11.41 13.39 -7.14
C ALA A 82 10.88 13.30 -8.58
N GLU A 83 11.56 13.90 -9.55
CA GLU A 83 11.19 13.76 -10.96
C GLU A 83 11.26 12.32 -11.44
N ARG A 84 12.29 11.58 -11.02
CA ARG A 84 12.43 10.17 -11.36
C ARG A 84 11.32 9.35 -10.73
N PHE A 85 11.04 9.55 -9.44
CA PHE A 85 9.94 8.88 -8.76
C PHE A 85 8.60 9.15 -9.47
N GLY A 86 8.33 10.39 -9.90
CA GLY A 86 7.15 10.72 -10.68
C GLY A 86 7.04 9.92 -12.00
N ARG A 87 8.15 9.76 -12.73
CA ARG A 87 8.18 8.92 -13.94
C ARG A 87 7.94 7.44 -13.65
N GLN A 88 8.54 6.93 -12.57
CA GLN A 88 8.37 5.54 -12.14
C GLN A 88 6.93 5.27 -11.73
N LEU A 89 6.33 6.17 -10.95
CA LEU A 89 4.93 6.08 -10.52
C LEU A 89 3.97 6.12 -11.72
N ALA A 90 4.22 6.99 -12.70
CA ALA A 90 3.43 7.00 -13.94
C ALA A 90 3.54 5.68 -14.72
N ALA A 91 4.73 5.08 -14.77
CA ALA A 91 4.92 3.78 -15.42
C ALA A 91 4.26 2.63 -14.63
N LEU A 92 4.26 2.67 -13.29
CA LEU A 92 3.48 1.75 -12.46
C LEU A 92 1.99 1.86 -12.78
N HIS A 93 1.46 3.08 -12.81
CA HIS A 93 0.06 3.32 -13.16
C HIS A 93 -0.28 2.71 -14.53
N ALA A 94 0.57 2.94 -15.54
CA ALA A 94 0.39 2.40 -16.88
C ALA A 94 0.56 0.87 -17.01
N SER A 95 1.11 0.18 -15.99
CA SER A 95 1.17 -1.30 -15.98
C SER A 95 -0.20 -1.95 -15.78
N GLY A 96 -1.12 -1.16 -15.23
CA GLY A 96 -2.54 -1.44 -15.16
C GLY A 96 -3.02 -2.58 -14.28
N ALA A 97 -4.35 -2.66 -14.29
CA ALA A 97 -5.21 -3.57 -13.57
C ALA A 97 -6.40 -3.91 -14.47
N ASN A 98 -7.00 -5.09 -14.28
CA ASN A 98 -8.13 -5.58 -15.04
C ASN A 98 -9.45 -4.91 -14.64
N ALA A 99 -9.55 -4.40 -13.40
CA ALA A 99 -10.74 -3.74 -12.87
C ALA A 99 -10.38 -2.82 -11.69
N PHE A 100 -11.26 -1.87 -11.38
CA PHE A 100 -11.21 -1.18 -10.09
C PHE A 100 -11.36 -2.20 -8.96
N GLY A 101 -10.64 -1.99 -7.87
CA GLY A 101 -10.67 -2.92 -6.74
C GLY A 101 -9.94 -4.24 -6.94
N GLU A 102 -9.30 -4.47 -8.10
CA GLU A 102 -8.54 -5.71 -8.31
C GLU A 102 -7.56 -5.99 -7.15
N ALA A 103 -7.71 -7.18 -6.58
CA ALA A 103 -6.86 -7.65 -5.51
C ALA A 103 -5.50 -8.08 -6.10
N PRO A 104 -4.39 -7.83 -5.38
CA PRO A 104 -3.12 -8.47 -5.72
C PRO A 104 -3.28 -10.00 -5.78
N PRO A 105 -2.64 -10.69 -6.73
CA PRO A 105 -2.66 -12.15 -6.79
C PRO A 105 -2.26 -12.77 -5.44
N GLY A 106 -3.05 -13.72 -4.95
CA GLY A 106 -2.80 -14.38 -3.66
C GLY A 106 -3.17 -13.56 -2.41
N ALA A 107 -3.69 -12.34 -2.56
CA ALA A 107 -4.17 -11.55 -1.44
C ALA A 107 -5.35 -12.23 -0.71
N PRO A 108 -5.52 -11.99 0.61
CA PRO A 108 -6.71 -12.40 1.34
C PRO A 108 -7.97 -11.69 0.81
N PRO A 109 -9.19 -12.10 1.25
CA PRO A 109 -10.46 -11.55 0.75
C PRO A 109 -10.64 -10.03 0.93
N SER A 110 -9.83 -9.38 1.77
CA SER A 110 -9.86 -7.93 2.00
C SER A 110 -8.46 -7.40 2.23
N GLY A 111 -8.20 -6.18 1.77
CA GLY A 111 -7.02 -5.40 2.11
C GLY A 111 -7.22 -4.56 3.37
N TRP A 112 -6.25 -3.67 3.63
CA TRP A 112 -6.29 -2.73 4.74
C TRP A 112 -5.87 -1.32 4.31
N ILE A 113 -6.52 -0.31 4.88
CA ILE A 113 -6.13 1.10 4.83
C ILE A 113 -5.96 1.58 6.28
N GLY A 114 -4.72 1.84 6.69
CA GLY A 114 -4.33 1.93 8.09
C GLY A 114 -4.77 0.69 8.89
N LEU A 115 -5.71 0.88 9.83
CA LEU A 115 -6.29 -0.20 10.65
C LEU A 115 -7.66 -0.66 10.15
N ALA A 116 -8.19 -0.05 9.10
CA ALA A 116 -9.53 -0.36 8.61
C ALA A 116 -9.46 -1.37 7.46
N ALA A 117 -10.30 -2.39 7.49
CA ALA A 117 -10.46 -3.32 6.38
C ALA A 117 -10.94 -2.56 5.12
N MET A 118 -10.49 -3.02 3.95
CA MET A 118 -10.83 -2.47 2.65
C MET A 118 -11.21 -3.60 1.70
N ASP A 119 -12.36 -3.48 1.06
CA ASP A 119 -12.88 -4.45 0.10
C ASP A 119 -12.20 -4.32 -1.28
N TYR A 120 -12.04 -5.46 -1.95
CA TYR A 120 -11.56 -5.62 -3.33
C TYR A 120 -12.70 -5.78 -4.35
N ALA A 121 -13.95 -5.50 -3.97
CA ALA A 121 -15.07 -5.55 -4.89
C ALA A 121 -14.79 -4.76 -6.19
N SER A 122 -15.00 -5.43 -7.31
CA SER A 122 -14.74 -4.90 -8.64
C SER A 122 -15.99 -4.35 -9.28
N GLU A 123 -15.89 -3.14 -9.81
CA GLU A 123 -16.96 -2.48 -10.54
C GLU A 123 -16.40 -1.83 -11.82
N ALA A 124 -17.24 -1.67 -12.83
CA ALA A 124 -16.83 -1.04 -14.09
C ALA A 124 -16.78 0.48 -14.00
N SER A 125 -17.63 1.08 -13.16
CA SER A 125 -17.78 2.53 -13.04
C SER A 125 -16.96 3.06 -11.86
N TRP A 126 -15.89 3.82 -12.14
CA TRP A 126 -15.07 4.43 -11.09
C TRP A 126 -15.86 5.26 -10.08
N PRO A 127 -16.76 6.18 -10.49
CA PRO A 127 -17.49 7.03 -9.54
C PRO A 127 -18.35 6.21 -8.56
N ARG A 128 -19.08 5.20 -9.07
CA ARG A 128 -19.91 4.32 -8.24
C ARG A 128 -19.05 3.48 -7.31
N TRP A 129 -18.02 2.86 -7.86
CA TRP A 129 -17.08 2.04 -7.11
C TRP A 129 -16.48 2.82 -5.92
N TYR A 130 -16.05 4.06 -6.16
CA TYR A 130 -15.44 4.89 -5.13
C TYR A 130 -16.44 5.25 -4.03
N ALA A 131 -17.67 5.66 -4.40
CA ALA A 131 -18.71 5.96 -3.42
C ALA A 131 -19.07 4.73 -2.56
N GLU A 132 -19.28 3.58 -3.20
CA GLU A 132 -19.77 2.36 -2.54
C GLU A 132 -18.70 1.62 -1.74
N HIS A 133 -17.45 1.58 -2.22
CA HIS A 133 -16.40 0.76 -1.62
C HIS A 133 -15.27 1.57 -0.97
N ARG A 134 -15.21 2.89 -1.17
CA ARG A 134 -14.18 3.77 -0.57
C ARG A 134 -14.73 4.89 0.28
N ILE A 135 -16.03 5.22 0.22
CA ILE A 135 -16.66 6.20 1.11
C ILE A 135 -17.66 5.55 2.07
N ALA A 136 -18.70 4.90 1.55
CA ALA A 136 -19.83 4.40 2.34
C ALA A 136 -19.44 3.46 3.51
N PRO A 137 -18.48 2.52 3.36
CA PRO A 137 -18.13 1.59 4.44
C PRO A 137 -17.49 2.30 5.63
N TYR A 138 -16.69 3.34 5.38
CA TYR A 138 -16.06 4.12 6.44
C TYR A 138 -17.03 5.14 7.05
N LEU A 139 -17.88 5.76 6.23
CA LEU A 139 -18.88 6.72 6.68
C LEU A 139 -19.88 6.09 7.66
N SER A 140 -20.35 4.88 7.35
CA SER A 140 -21.28 4.13 8.22
C SER A 140 -20.66 3.83 9.59
N ARG A 141 -19.35 3.51 9.63
CA ARG A 141 -18.60 3.15 10.85
C ARG A 141 -18.03 4.35 11.60
N ALA A 142 -18.00 5.53 10.99
CA ALA A 142 -17.47 6.74 11.61
C ALA A 142 -18.36 7.19 12.77
N THR A 143 -17.90 6.98 13.99
CA THR A 143 -18.59 7.42 15.22
C THR A 143 -18.25 8.85 15.62
N ALA A 144 -17.13 9.38 15.11
CA ALA A 144 -16.67 10.74 15.37
C ALA A 144 -17.41 11.82 14.55
N LEU A 145 -18.20 11.42 13.54
CA LEU A 145 -18.95 12.33 12.68
C LEU A 145 -20.40 12.45 13.14
N SER A 146 -20.93 13.67 13.16
CA SER A 146 -22.35 13.91 13.40
C SER A 146 -23.20 13.48 12.20
N THR A 147 -24.52 13.34 12.41
CA THR A 147 -25.46 13.07 11.31
C THR A 147 -25.40 14.14 10.21
N ALA A 148 -25.20 15.40 10.61
CA ALA A 148 -25.07 16.51 9.66
C ALA A 148 -23.80 16.37 8.81
N ASP A 149 -22.67 16.00 9.44
CA ASP A 149 -21.42 15.76 8.71
C ASP A 149 -21.58 14.61 7.73
N LYS A 150 -22.21 13.50 8.15
CA LYS A 150 -22.48 12.36 7.27
C LYS A 150 -23.34 12.74 6.07
N GLY A 151 -24.34 13.58 6.28
CA GLY A 151 -25.20 14.09 5.20
C GLY A 151 -24.45 14.87 4.11
N ILE A 152 -23.30 15.49 4.42
CA ILE A 152 -22.47 16.15 3.42
C ILE A 152 -21.81 15.11 2.50
N PHE A 153 -21.24 14.04 3.06
CA PHE A 153 -20.64 12.96 2.28
C PHE A 153 -21.69 12.21 1.44
N GLU A 154 -22.87 11.98 1.99
CA GLU A 154 -23.99 11.35 1.27
C GLU A 154 -24.42 12.20 0.06
N GLN A 155 -24.47 13.53 0.19
CA GLN A 155 -24.75 14.42 -0.94
C GLN A 155 -23.68 14.36 -2.03
N VAL A 156 -22.40 14.22 -1.65
CA VAL A 156 -21.30 14.02 -2.61
C VAL A 156 -21.46 12.68 -3.32
N CYS A 157 -21.73 11.60 -2.58
CA CYS A 157 -21.94 10.26 -3.16
C CYS A 157 -23.12 10.24 -4.13
N ALA A 158 -24.23 10.91 -3.79
CA ALA A 158 -25.41 10.98 -4.66
C ALA A 158 -25.15 11.73 -5.98
N ARG A 159 -24.11 12.58 -6.03
CA ARG A 159 -23.73 13.39 -7.20
C ARG A 159 -22.40 12.95 -7.80
N ILE A 160 -21.87 11.80 -7.40
CA ILE A 160 -20.48 11.43 -7.71
C ILE A 160 -20.23 11.30 -9.21
N GLU A 161 -21.23 10.86 -9.98
CA GLU A 161 -21.15 10.79 -11.45
C GLU A 161 -21.03 12.17 -12.12
N GLU A 162 -21.63 13.21 -11.51
CA GLU A 162 -21.50 14.60 -11.98
C GLU A 162 -20.14 15.22 -11.59
N LEU A 163 -19.61 14.79 -10.44
CA LEU A 163 -18.41 15.38 -9.82
C LEU A 163 -17.11 14.71 -10.25
N ALA A 164 -17.15 13.45 -10.66
CA ALA A 164 -15.97 12.65 -10.96
C ALA A 164 -15.22 13.09 -12.23
N GLY A 165 -15.86 13.88 -13.10
CA GLY A 165 -15.27 14.29 -14.37
C GLY A 165 -15.33 13.17 -15.42
N PRO A 166 -14.44 13.17 -16.42
CA PRO A 166 -14.42 12.15 -17.46
C PRO A 166 -14.16 10.76 -16.89
N GLU A 167 -14.59 9.73 -17.62
CA GLU A 167 -14.35 8.35 -17.23
C GLU A 167 -12.85 8.05 -17.20
N GLU A 168 -12.37 7.63 -16.02
CA GLU A 168 -11.02 7.11 -15.84
C GLU A 168 -11.00 5.63 -16.24
N PRO A 169 -10.02 5.15 -17.01
CA PRO A 169 -9.92 3.74 -17.33
C PRO A 169 -9.56 2.92 -16.06
N PRO A 170 -10.07 1.67 -15.91
CA PRO A 170 -9.72 0.78 -14.80
C PRO A 170 -8.26 0.30 -14.83
N GLU A 171 -7.54 0.66 -15.90
CA GLU A 171 -6.21 0.22 -16.25
C GLU A 171 -5.10 0.84 -15.39
N THR A 172 -5.36 1.16 -14.11
CA THR A 172 -4.35 1.76 -13.24
C THR A 172 -4.07 0.91 -12.00
N ARG A 173 -2.83 0.43 -11.88
CA ARG A 173 -2.33 -0.18 -10.65
C ARG A 173 -1.99 0.90 -9.63
N LEU A 174 -2.65 0.88 -8.48
CA LEU A 174 -2.45 1.87 -7.41
C LEU A 174 -1.73 1.27 -6.21
N HIS A 175 -0.87 2.07 -5.57
CA HIS A 175 -0.30 1.74 -4.27
C HIS A 175 -1.37 1.77 -3.15
N GLY A 176 -2.39 2.62 -3.26
CA GLY A 176 -3.52 2.70 -2.31
C GLY A 176 -3.32 3.60 -1.08
N GLU A 177 -2.09 3.97 -0.70
CA GLU A 177 -1.81 4.88 0.44
C GLU A 177 -0.54 5.73 0.22
N ASN A 178 -0.43 6.39 -0.92
CA ASN A 178 0.79 7.14 -1.27
C ASN A 178 0.78 8.56 -0.68
N TRP A 179 1.26 8.69 0.56
CA TRP A 179 1.50 9.97 1.22
C TRP A 179 2.92 10.02 1.80
N ARG A 180 3.41 11.22 2.16
CA ARG A 180 4.82 11.47 2.52
C ARG A 180 5.41 10.53 3.60
N GLY A 181 4.59 9.96 4.49
CA GLY A 181 5.04 9.03 5.52
C GLY A 181 5.22 7.57 5.06
N LYS A 182 4.84 7.25 3.81
CA LYS A 182 5.08 5.94 3.18
C LYS A 182 6.05 6.01 2.00
N MET A 183 6.68 7.17 1.77
CA MET A 183 7.76 7.33 0.81
C MET A 183 9.10 7.37 1.55
N HIS A 184 10.04 6.54 1.09
CA HIS A 184 11.40 6.45 1.55
C HIS A 184 12.36 6.77 0.40
N TRP A 185 13.03 7.92 0.50
CA TRP A 185 14.18 8.20 -0.37
C TRP A 185 15.29 7.22 -0.01
N ALA A 186 15.78 6.46 -0.98
CA ALA A 186 16.87 5.52 -0.77
C ALA A 186 18.23 6.16 -1.06
N ALA A 187 19.26 5.73 -0.33
CA ALA A 187 20.65 6.11 -0.60
C ALA A 187 21.14 5.50 -1.93
N ASP A 188 20.67 4.29 -2.24
CA ASP A 188 20.85 3.67 -3.55
C ASP A 188 19.79 4.19 -4.53
N GLU A 189 20.26 4.76 -5.63
CA GLU A 189 19.45 5.25 -6.72
C GLU A 189 18.47 4.19 -7.25
N LYS A 190 18.67 2.89 -7.03
CA LYS A 190 17.77 1.83 -7.50
C LYS A 190 16.61 1.49 -6.55
N LYS A 191 16.52 2.08 -5.35
CA LYS A 191 15.59 1.62 -4.29
C LYS A 191 14.60 2.68 -3.76
N CYS A 192 14.36 3.79 -4.48
CA CYS A 192 13.38 4.80 -4.09
C CYS A 192 11.92 4.27 -4.08
N GLY A 193 11.43 3.82 -2.93
CA GLY A 193 10.06 3.33 -2.70
C GLY A 193 9.30 4.21 -1.73
#